data_AF-A0A7S4IDJ6-F1
#
_entry.id   AF-A0A7S4IDJ6-F1
#
_cell.length_a   1.000
_cell.length_b   1.000
_cell.length_c   1.000
_cell.angle_alpha   90.00
_cell.angle_beta   90.00
_cell.angle_gamma   90.00
#
_symmetry.space_group_name_H-M   'P 1'
#
loop_
_entity.id
_entity.type
_entity.pdbx_description
1 polymer ?
#
loop_
_entity_poly.entity_id
_entity_poly.type
_entity_poly.pdbx_seq_one_letter_code
_entity_poly.pdbx_strand_id
1 'polypeptide(L)'
;LDNPFKENAAMLVIQRAEDDLMLPIYDFYNHRNGDYLNTVNERINKERGQVDFKVYAASDIHEGEEINSSYNMCAGCGGRADNYGTPEIFMDYGFVEMYPQRWIFKEQDFYFDLSEKKNESGELTGDIELTWFKDGRPQSSHRRRVSVRFFVHQIVRIEGLKQLEHAKRKQVPEIQHAVPEYEWKKIWEYSDAMVDAMKRAIGANGESPGAGVADEDEGDDEDVCYEGDESARRERKMLPKYDDLDDESDDEFYEEAPYEYTLSCNSNLLFPGHKIMEEFETLYQSVDYFVVPSDGDVCLELDTVVQTCAKYRPHYHELGMDFPARYIDSVKRVLFVGGGDSMLLAEAIKYPDLELVVG
;
A
#
# COMPACT_ATOMS: atom_id res chain seq x y z
N LEU A 1 -8.93 -17.56 10.93
CA LEU A 1 -8.60 -17.30 9.51
C LEU A 1 -8.46 -18.69 8.85
N ASP A 2 -9.58 -19.39 8.62
CA ASP A 2 -9.54 -20.87 8.47
C ASP A 2 -10.05 -21.36 7.10
N ASN A 3 -10.29 -20.45 6.13
CA ASN A 3 -10.63 -20.83 4.76
C ASN A 3 -9.46 -20.52 3.81
N PRO A 4 -8.69 -21.55 3.42
CA PRO A 4 -7.56 -21.41 2.50
C PRO A 4 -7.92 -20.73 1.17
N PHE A 5 -9.17 -20.82 0.73
CA PHE A 5 -9.62 -20.17 -0.50
C PHE A 5 -9.79 -18.66 -0.35
N LYS A 6 -10.24 -18.17 0.81
CA LYS A 6 -10.36 -16.73 1.08
C LYS A 6 -9.02 -16.09 1.37
N GLU A 7 -8.17 -16.81 2.09
CA GLU A 7 -6.78 -16.43 2.26
C GLU A 7 -6.11 -16.33 0.89
N ASN A 8 -6.27 -17.34 0.03
CA ASN A 8 -5.75 -17.28 -1.33
C ASN A 8 -6.35 -16.10 -2.13
N ALA A 9 -7.67 -15.90 -2.11
CA ALA A 9 -8.31 -14.79 -2.83
C ALA A 9 -7.87 -13.40 -2.35
N ALA A 10 -7.71 -13.19 -1.03
CA ALA A 10 -7.16 -11.95 -0.48
C ALA A 10 -5.69 -11.76 -0.89
N MET A 11 -4.91 -12.84 -0.88
CA MET A 11 -3.53 -12.84 -1.39
C MET A 11 -3.45 -12.66 -2.92
N LEU A 12 -4.56 -12.82 -3.66
CA LEU A 12 -4.65 -12.60 -5.12
C LEU A 12 -4.94 -11.11 -5.49
N VAL A 13 -5.45 -10.29 -4.55
CA VAL A 13 -5.89 -8.90 -4.84
C VAL A 13 -4.73 -8.03 -5.34
N ILE A 14 -3.55 -8.19 -4.77
CA ILE A 14 -2.34 -7.47 -5.17
C ILE A 14 -1.36 -8.46 -5.79
N GLN A 15 -1.71 -9.05 -6.94
CA GLN A 15 -0.78 -9.97 -7.61
C GLN A 15 -0.20 -9.44 -8.89
N ARG A 16 -0.80 -8.43 -9.52
CA ARG A 16 -0.45 -8.06 -10.90
C ARG A 16 -0.43 -6.55 -11.13
N ALA A 17 0.09 -6.19 -12.28
CA ALA A 17 0.43 -4.82 -12.67
C ALA A 17 -0.77 -3.98 -13.12
N GLU A 18 -1.87 -4.62 -13.54
CA GLU A 18 -3.08 -3.94 -14.00
C GLU A 18 -4.24 -4.20 -13.03
N ASP A 19 -4.87 -3.11 -12.57
CA ASP A 19 -5.84 -3.14 -11.47
C ASP A 19 -7.22 -3.72 -11.86
N ASP A 20 -7.58 -3.71 -13.15
CA ASP A 20 -8.93 -4.03 -13.65
C ASP A 20 -8.95 -5.06 -14.81
N LEU A 21 -7.78 -5.55 -15.24
CA LEU A 21 -7.65 -6.49 -16.37
C LEU A 21 -6.69 -7.63 -16.02
N MET A 22 -7.15 -8.88 -16.16
CA MET A 22 -6.26 -10.04 -16.12
C MET A 22 -5.69 -10.27 -17.52
N LEU A 23 -4.37 -10.07 -17.67
CA LEU A 23 -3.69 -10.16 -18.95
C LEU A 23 -2.53 -11.17 -18.84
N PRO A 24 -2.82 -12.48 -18.99
CA PRO A 24 -1.85 -13.54 -18.67
C PRO A 24 -0.48 -13.38 -19.34
N ILE A 25 -0.46 -12.88 -20.58
CA ILE A 25 0.80 -12.68 -21.31
C ILE A 25 1.62 -11.53 -20.71
N TYR A 26 0.97 -10.41 -20.37
CA TYR A 26 1.60 -9.27 -19.74
C TYR A 26 2.13 -9.62 -18.35
N ASP A 27 1.37 -10.45 -17.63
CA ASP A 27 1.72 -10.98 -16.31
C ASP A 27 2.93 -11.93 -16.32
N PHE A 28 3.37 -12.40 -17.49
CA PHE A 28 4.61 -13.19 -17.63
C PHE A 28 5.85 -12.33 -17.88
N TYR A 29 5.71 -11.02 -18.05
CA TYR A 29 6.85 -10.14 -18.26
C TYR A 29 7.59 -9.95 -16.93
N ASN A 30 8.92 -9.93 -16.98
CA ASN A 30 9.74 -9.68 -15.81
C ASN A 30 9.64 -8.20 -15.42
N HIS A 31 9.78 -7.90 -14.12
CA HIS A 31 9.88 -6.52 -13.66
C HIS A 31 11.33 -6.06 -13.71
N ARG A 32 11.61 -4.99 -14.47
CA ARG A 32 12.90 -4.30 -14.43
C ARG A 32 12.77 -2.86 -14.87
N ASN A 33 13.27 -1.95 -14.04
CA ASN A 33 13.16 -0.51 -14.27
C ASN A 33 14.23 0.03 -15.24
N GLY A 34 14.06 1.29 -15.64
CA GLY A 34 15.08 2.07 -16.33
C GLY A 34 15.35 1.61 -17.76
N ASP A 35 16.62 1.59 -18.16
CA ASP A 35 17.04 1.28 -19.54
C ASP A 35 16.81 -0.17 -19.97
N TYR A 36 16.44 -1.03 -19.03
CA TYR A 36 16.12 -2.43 -19.30
C TYR A 36 14.67 -2.62 -19.76
N LEU A 37 13.84 -1.57 -19.66
CA LEU A 37 12.48 -1.60 -20.14
C LEU A 37 12.45 -1.72 -21.66
N ASN A 38 11.94 -2.85 -22.14
CA ASN A 38 11.76 -3.12 -23.56
C ASN A 38 10.29 -3.26 -23.93
N THR A 39 9.36 -2.94 -23.02
CA THR A 39 7.93 -2.85 -23.30
C THR A 39 7.32 -1.53 -22.82
N VAL A 40 6.26 -1.10 -23.51
CA VAL A 40 5.38 0.02 -23.13
C VAL A 40 3.95 -0.45 -23.21
N ASN A 41 3.21 -0.32 -22.11
CA ASN A 41 1.77 -0.53 -22.06
C ASN A 41 1.01 0.78 -22.24
N GLU A 42 -0.07 0.74 -23.01
CA GLU A 42 -1.00 1.85 -23.20
C GLU A 42 -2.44 1.38 -23.03
N ARG A 43 -3.22 2.18 -22.30
CA ARG A 43 -4.68 2.05 -22.24
C ARG A 43 -5.30 3.01 -23.24
N ILE A 44 -5.99 2.47 -24.24
CA ILE A 44 -6.62 3.25 -25.30
C ILE A 44 -8.14 3.28 -25.08
N ASN A 45 -8.72 4.47 -25.16
CA ASN A 45 -10.17 4.80 -25.11
C ASN A 45 -10.92 4.47 -23.80
N LYS A 46 -11.02 5.47 -22.90
CA LYS A 46 -12.02 5.43 -21.81
C LYS A 46 -13.44 5.88 -22.24
N GLU A 47 -13.56 6.57 -23.37
CA GLU A 47 -14.79 7.29 -23.75
C GLU A 47 -15.94 6.40 -24.27
N ARG A 48 -15.73 5.10 -24.50
CA ARG A 48 -16.75 4.18 -25.05
C ARG A 48 -17.03 2.93 -24.23
N GLY A 49 -16.54 2.87 -22.99
CA GLY A 49 -16.72 1.69 -22.12
C GLY A 49 -15.94 0.45 -22.58
N GLN A 50 -15.02 0.61 -23.54
CA GLN A 50 -14.17 -0.46 -24.06
C GLN A 50 -12.71 -0.04 -23.88
N VAL A 51 -12.05 -0.57 -22.85
CA VAL A 51 -10.63 -0.31 -22.59
C VAL A 51 -9.81 -1.27 -23.44
N ASP A 52 -9.25 -0.78 -24.54
CA ASP A 52 -8.25 -1.53 -25.28
C ASP A 52 -6.93 -1.44 -24.51
N PHE A 53 -6.37 -2.58 -24.10
CA PHE A 53 -5.03 -2.66 -23.54
C PHE A 53 -4.06 -3.10 -24.63
N LYS A 54 -3.01 -2.31 -24.86
CA LYS A 54 -1.98 -2.63 -25.85
C LYS A 54 -0.61 -2.59 -25.20
N VAL A 55 0.22 -3.55 -25.56
CA VAL A 55 1.64 -3.56 -25.20
C VAL A 55 2.46 -3.55 -26.46
N TYR A 56 3.41 -2.63 -26.54
CA TYR A 56 4.35 -2.48 -27.64
C TYR A 56 5.75 -2.71 -27.12
N ALA A 57 6.64 -3.16 -28.00
CA ALA A 57 8.06 -3.15 -27.69
C ALA A 57 8.57 -1.70 -27.66
N ALA A 58 9.30 -1.32 -26.61
CA ALA A 58 9.94 -0.01 -26.47
C ALA A 58 11.22 0.09 -27.31
N SER A 59 11.83 -1.07 -27.61
CA SER A 59 13.07 -1.25 -28.34
C SER A 59 13.04 -2.57 -29.12
N ASP A 60 14.05 -2.79 -29.97
CA ASP A 60 14.23 -4.11 -30.60
C ASP A 60 14.55 -5.15 -29.50
N ILE A 61 13.77 -6.24 -29.45
CA ILE A 61 13.97 -7.35 -28.51
C ILE A 61 14.62 -8.51 -29.28
N HIS A 62 15.82 -8.91 -28.85
CA HIS A 62 16.59 -9.94 -29.54
C HIS A 62 16.23 -11.37 -29.09
N GLU A 63 16.57 -12.37 -29.91
CA GLU A 63 16.36 -13.78 -29.55
C GLU A 63 17.09 -14.13 -28.25
N GLY A 64 16.34 -14.67 -27.28
CA GLY A 64 16.85 -15.03 -25.95
C GLY A 64 16.85 -13.90 -24.93
N GLU A 65 16.45 -12.68 -25.31
CA GLU A 65 16.27 -11.56 -24.39
C GLU A 65 14.98 -11.72 -23.57
N GLU A 66 15.03 -11.33 -22.29
CA GLU A 66 13.85 -11.31 -21.43
C GLU A 66 12.97 -10.09 -21.75
N ILE A 67 11.65 -10.26 -21.65
CA ILE A 67 10.69 -9.18 -21.81
C ILE A 67 10.49 -8.51 -20.46
N ASN A 68 10.80 -7.23 -20.36
CA ASN A 68 10.74 -6.45 -19.12
C ASN A 68 9.64 -5.37 -19.20
N SER A 69 8.84 -5.29 -18.14
CA SER A 69 7.94 -4.18 -17.84
C SER A 69 8.32 -3.56 -16.49
N SER A 70 7.71 -2.43 -16.14
CA SER A 70 7.87 -1.82 -14.82
C SER A 70 6.51 -1.52 -14.19
N TYR A 71 6.41 -1.78 -12.89
CA TYR A 71 5.23 -1.47 -12.08
C TYR A 71 5.18 -0.03 -11.55
N ASN A 72 6.30 0.70 -11.56
CA ASN A 72 6.45 2.02 -10.91
C ASN A 72 7.25 3.05 -11.72
N MET A 73 7.85 2.68 -12.84
CA MET A 73 8.63 3.54 -13.75
C MET A 73 8.20 3.39 -15.22
N CYS A 74 7.00 2.88 -15.47
CA CYS A 74 6.40 2.78 -16.80
C CYS A 74 5.76 4.11 -17.27
N ALA A 75 5.62 4.27 -18.59
CA ALA A 75 5.04 5.48 -19.19
C ALA A 75 3.58 5.76 -18.79
N GLY A 76 2.84 4.71 -18.39
CA GLY A 76 1.42 4.76 -18.02
C GLY A 76 1.14 4.41 -16.55
N CYS A 77 2.13 4.50 -15.66
CA CYS A 77 2.02 3.98 -14.28
C CYS A 77 1.05 4.75 -13.36
N GLY A 78 0.39 5.81 -13.86
CA GLY A 78 -0.56 6.59 -13.10
C GLY A 78 0.04 7.11 -11.79
N GLY A 79 -0.69 6.96 -10.68
CA GLY A 79 -0.21 7.37 -9.36
C GLY A 79 1.01 6.60 -8.83
N ARG A 80 1.33 5.43 -9.41
CA ARG A 80 2.50 4.65 -9.03
C ARG A 80 3.81 5.29 -9.51
N ALA A 81 3.75 6.14 -10.54
CA ALA A 81 4.94 6.82 -11.07
C ALA A 81 5.61 7.77 -10.07
N ASP A 82 4.86 8.29 -9.08
CA ASP A 82 5.35 9.34 -8.17
C ASP A 82 5.55 8.84 -6.73
N ASN A 83 4.68 7.95 -6.25
CA ASN A 83 4.57 7.62 -4.82
C ASN A 83 4.73 6.13 -4.50
N TYR A 84 5.31 5.37 -5.43
CA TYR A 84 5.46 3.93 -5.33
C TYR A 84 6.91 3.53 -5.64
N GLY A 85 7.58 2.91 -4.67
CA GLY A 85 8.99 2.55 -4.77
C GLY A 85 9.25 1.11 -4.36
N THR A 86 10.52 0.81 -4.10
CA THR A 86 10.99 -0.50 -3.66
C THR A 86 10.31 -1.00 -2.38
N PRO A 87 9.97 -0.16 -1.38
CA PRO A 87 9.17 -0.60 -0.23
C PRO A 87 7.80 -1.13 -0.62
N GLU A 88 7.06 -0.38 -1.45
CA GLU A 88 5.73 -0.80 -1.92
C GLU A 88 5.82 -2.03 -2.82
N ILE A 89 6.81 -2.10 -3.71
CA ILE A 89 7.03 -3.30 -4.56
C ILE A 89 7.31 -4.54 -3.71
N PHE A 90 8.12 -4.41 -2.65
CA PHE A 90 8.41 -5.53 -1.77
C PHE A 90 7.18 -5.97 -0.99
N MET A 91 6.39 -5.03 -0.48
CA MET A 91 5.14 -5.30 0.24
C MET A 91 4.11 -6.00 -0.66
N ASP A 92 3.94 -5.52 -1.87
CA ASP A 92 2.87 -5.94 -2.78
C ASP A 92 3.25 -7.20 -3.59
N TYR A 93 4.52 -7.34 -3.98
CA TYR A 93 4.96 -8.40 -4.88
C TYR A 93 6.00 -9.36 -4.27
N GLY A 94 6.49 -9.10 -3.06
CA GLY A 94 7.38 -10.02 -2.34
C GLY A 94 8.79 -10.14 -2.92
N PHE A 95 9.23 -9.18 -3.74
CA PHE A 95 10.59 -9.14 -4.27
C PHE A 95 11.23 -7.74 -4.14
N VAL A 96 12.56 -7.72 -4.12
CA VAL A 96 13.34 -6.48 -4.17
C VAL A 96 13.71 -6.23 -5.62
N GLU A 97 13.43 -5.04 -6.10
CA GLU A 97 13.73 -4.66 -7.48
C GLU A 97 15.22 -4.75 -7.78
N MET A 98 15.58 -5.19 -8.98
CA MET A 98 16.91 -4.91 -9.51
C MET A 98 17.05 -3.41 -9.77
N TYR A 99 18.28 -2.91 -9.87
CA TYR A 99 18.48 -1.51 -10.23
C TYR A 99 17.91 -1.20 -11.64
N PRO A 100 17.30 -0.02 -11.84
CA PRO A 100 17.11 1.04 -10.84
C PRO A 100 16.05 0.76 -9.75
N GLN A 101 16.36 1.19 -8.53
CA GLN A 101 15.47 1.11 -7.36
C GLN A 101 15.01 2.51 -6.94
N ARG A 102 13.78 2.63 -6.45
CA ARG A 102 13.22 3.90 -5.96
C ARG A 102 12.96 3.84 -4.46
N TRP A 103 13.53 4.78 -3.71
CA TRP A 103 13.36 4.84 -2.26
C TRP A 103 12.60 6.09 -1.87
N ILE A 104 11.50 5.88 -1.16
CA ILE A 104 10.54 6.91 -0.78
C ILE A 104 10.36 6.85 0.74
N PHE A 105 10.72 7.94 1.42
CA PHE A 105 10.54 8.12 2.87
C PHE A 105 9.58 9.30 3.06
N LYS A 106 8.27 9.03 2.96
CA LYS A 106 7.21 10.06 2.90
C LYS A 106 7.20 10.91 4.16
N GLU A 107 7.33 10.28 5.33
CA GLU A 107 7.28 10.93 6.64
C GLU A 107 8.45 11.89 6.86
N GLN A 108 9.57 11.67 6.17
CA GLN A 108 10.74 12.55 6.23
C GLN A 108 10.90 13.44 5.00
N ASP A 109 10.02 13.31 4.00
CA ASP A 109 10.06 14.05 2.74
C ASP A 109 11.41 13.85 2.02
N PHE A 110 11.86 12.58 1.92
CA PHE A 110 13.05 12.17 1.17
C PHE A 110 12.70 11.20 0.05
N TYR A 111 13.25 11.46 -1.14
CA TYR A 111 12.98 10.66 -2.33
C TYR A 111 14.25 10.60 -3.18
N PHE A 112 14.69 9.39 -3.52
CA PHE A 112 15.84 9.19 -4.40
C PHE A 112 15.76 7.87 -5.15
N ASP A 113 16.34 7.86 -6.34
CA ASP A 113 16.55 6.66 -7.14
C ASP A 113 18.01 6.19 -6.99
N LEU A 114 18.21 4.88 -6.98
CA LEU A 114 19.52 4.24 -7.12
C LEU A 114 19.59 3.59 -8.49
N SER A 115 20.60 3.94 -9.29
CA SER A 115 20.79 3.39 -10.63
C SER A 115 22.24 2.96 -10.84
N GLU A 116 22.45 2.04 -11.77
CA GLU A 116 23.81 1.71 -12.22
C GLU A 116 24.38 2.87 -13.04
N LYS A 117 25.58 3.31 -12.70
CA LYS A 117 26.32 4.34 -13.42
C LYS A 117 26.62 3.87 -14.83
N LYS A 118 26.48 4.80 -15.77
CA LYS A 118 26.97 4.64 -17.13
C LYS A 118 28.30 5.36 -17.30
N ASN A 119 29.22 4.75 -18.05
CA ASN A 119 30.44 5.42 -18.49
C ASN A 119 30.14 6.42 -19.64
N GLU A 120 31.15 7.13 -20.12
CA GLU A 120 31.00 8.10 -21.22
C GLU A 120 30.48 7.48 -22.53
N SER A 121 30.68 6.17 -22.72
CA SER A 121 30.16 5.40 -23.86
C SER A 121 28.74 4.85 -23.64
N GLY A 122 28.12 5.08 -22.48
CA GLY A 122 26.77 4.62 -22.16
C GLY A 122 26.69 3.18 -21.63
N GLU A 123 27.81 2.51 -21.40
CA GLU A 123 27.86 1.15 -20.84
C GLU A 123 27.82 1.20 -19.31
N LEU A 124 27.18 0.19 -18.71
CA LEU A 124 27.02 0.09 -17.26
C LEU A 124 28.35 -0.30 -16.59
N THR A 125 28.77 0.46 -15.58
CA THR A 125 30.03 0.19 -14.86
C THR A 125 29.86 -0.79 -13.71
N GLY A 126 28.61 -1.05 -13.29
CA GLY A 126 28.28 -1.80 -12.08
C GLY A 126 28.40 -0.97 -10.79
N ASP A 127 28.90 0.27 -10.85
CA ASP A 127 28.85 1.19 -9.73
C ASP A 127 27.44 1.75 -9.60
N ILE A 128 26.95 1.92 -8.36
CA ILE A 128 25.62 2.48 -8.13
C ILE A 128 25.75 3.98 -7.82
N GLU A 129 24.95 4.79 -8.51
CA GLU A 129 24.73 6.21 -8.23
C GLU A 129 23.39 6.45 -7.57
N LEU A 130 23.33 7.54 -6.80
CA LEU A 130 22.12 8.02 -6.17
C LEU A 130 21.71 9.33 -6.83
N THR A 131 20.46 9.38 -7.30
CA THR A 131 19.85 10.57 -7.88
C THR A 131 18.69 11.01 -7.01
N TRP A 132 18.82 12.19 -6.38
CA TRP A 132 17.73 12.79 -5.62
C TRP A 132 16.64 13.32 -6.54
N PHE A 133 15.39 13.19 -6.10
CA PHE A 133 14.30 13.95 -6.72
C PHE A 133 14.49 15.44 -6.43
N LYS A 134 14.01 16.28 -7.36
CA LYS A 134 14.20 17.74 -7.33
C LYS A 134 13.83 18.36 -5.98
N ASP A 135 12.74 17.88 -5.39
CA ASP A 135 12.22 18.36 -4.11
C ASP A 135 12.57 17.42 -2.94
N GLY A 136 13.00 16.19 -3.23
CA GLY A 136 13.34 15.18 -2.21
C GLY A 136 14.76 15.30 -1.64
N ARG A 137 15.62 16.16 -2.20
CA ARG A 137 16.96 16.40 -1.63
C ARG A 137 16.88 17.36 -0.44
N PRO A 138 17.47 17.03 0.72
CA PRO A 138 17.58 17.97 1.83
C PRO A 138 18.39 19.23 1.42
N GLN A 139 17.69 20.36 1.26
CA GLN A 139 18.28 21.60 0.73
C GLN A 139 19.15 22.33 1.77
N SER A 140 18.70 22.41 3.02
CA SER A 140 19.41 23.11 4.10
C SER A 140 20.40 22.18 4.84
N SER A 141 21.44 22.77 5.43
CA SER A 141 22.41 22.04 6.27
C SER A 141 21.74 21.37 7.45
N HIS A 142 20.77 22.03 8.08
CA HIS A 142 19.99 21.47 9.17
C HIS A 142 19.18 20.24 8.71
N ARG A 143 18.43 20.33 7.61
CA ARG A 143 17.68 19.17 7.08
C ARG A 143 18.61 18.02 6.74
N ARG A 144 19.79 18.27 6.16
CA ARG A 144 20.80 17.21 5.88
C ARG A 144 21.24 16.47 7.14
N ARG A 145 21.56 17.19 8.22
CA ARG A 145 21.94 16.57 9.49
C ARG A 145 20.81 15.73 10.08
N VAL A 146 19.58 16.24 10.04
CA VAL A 146 18.39 15.49 10.48
C VAL A 146 18.21 14.22 9.64
N SER A 147 18.35 14.31 8.31
CA SER A 147 18.29 13.13 7.42
C SER A 147 19.37 12.10 7.75
N VAL A 148 20.61 12.55 7.95
CA VAL A 148 21.74 11.65 8.28
C VAL A 148 21.51 10.98 9.63
N ARG A 149 21.07 11.72 10.66
CA ARG A 149 20.72 11.16 11.98
C ARG A 149 19.63 10.11 11.85
N PHE A 150 18.57 10.40 11.09
CA PHE A 150 17.50 9.46 10.80
C PHE A 150 18.04 8.18 10.14
N PHE A 151 18.81 8.29 9.07
CA PHE A 151 19.36 7.13 8.37
C PHE A 151 20.30 6.30 9.25
N VAL A 152 21.18 6.94 10.02
CA VAL A 152 22.08 6.24 10.96
C VAL A 152 21.27 5.47 12.00
N HIS A 153 20.26 6.10 12.61
CA HIS A 153 19.39 5.42 13.58
C HIS A 153 18.65 4.24 12.95
N GLN A 154 18.11 4.37 11.73
CA GLN A 154 17.42 3.28 11.06
C GLN A 154 18.36 2.15 10.66
N ILE A 155 19.58 2.44 10.19
CA ILE A 155 20.59 1.42 9.90
C ILE A 155 20.92 0.62 11.16
N VAL A 156 21.23 1.28 12.27
CA VAL A 156 21.54 0.61 13.55
C VAL A 156 20.36 -0.24 14.02
N ARG A 157 19.13 0.29 13.92
CA ARG A 157 17.90 -0.45 14.27
C ARG A 157 17.76 -1.72 13.44
N ILE A 158 17.86 -1.62 12.12
CA ILE A 158 17.66 -2.75 11.20
C ILE A 158 18.76 -3.80 11.36
N GLU A 159 20.03 -3.37 11.41
CA GLU A 159 21.15 -4.29 11.62
C GLU A 159 21.06 -4.99 12.98
N GLY A 160 20.64 -4.27 14.04
CA GLY A 160 20.37 -4.83 15.35
C GLY A 160 19.24 -5.85 15.35
N LEU A 161 18.11 -5.53 14.71
CA LEU A 161 16.97 -6.47 14.56
C LEU A 161 17.39 -7.72 13.79
N LYS A 162 18.14 -7.58 12.70
CA LYS A 162 18.65 -8.71 11.91
C LYS A 162 19.52 -9.63 12.75
N GLN A 163 20.41 -9.08 13.58
CA GLN A 163 21.24 -9.88 14.50
C GLN A 163 20.41 -10.60 15.57
N LEU A 164 19.45 -9.91 16.17
CA LEU A 164 18.56 -10.49 17.18
C LEU A 164 17.71 -11.62 16.61
N GLU A 165 17.10 -11.42 15.44
CA GLU A 165 16.28 -12.44 14.80
C GLU A 165 17.11 -13.63 14.33
N HIS A 166 18.31 -13.42 13.78
CA HIS A 166 19.23 -14.52 13.50
C HIS A 166 19.60 -15.32 14.76
N ALA A 167 19.77 -14.66 15.91
CA ALA A 167 20.06 -15.35 17.17
C ALA A 167 18.84 -16.14 17.67
N LYS A 168 17.63 -15.56 17.65
CA LYS A 168 16.39 -16.23 18.04
C LYS A 168 16.07 -17.44 17.18
N ARG A 169 16.21 -17.32 15.85
CA ARG A 169 15.96 -18.44 14.90
C ARG A 169 16.85 -19.65 15.16
N LYS A 170 18.06 -19.45 15.68
CA LYS A 170 18.95 -20.55 16.08
C LYS A 170 18.53 -21.24 17.39
N GLN A 171 17.75 -20.56 18.22
CA GLN A 171 17.41 -21.00 19.58
C GLN A 171 15.99 -21.56 19.69
N VAL A 172 15.05 -21.10 18.84
CA VAL A 172 13.63 -21.43 18.93
C VAL A 172 13.18 -22.12 17.63
N PRO A 173 13.12 -23.46 17.58
CA PRO A 173 12.70 -24.23 16.41
C PRO A 173 11.31 -23.83 15.88
N GLU A 174 10.40 -23.42 16.75
CA GLU A 174 9.04 -23.00 16.39
C GLU A 174 9.04 -21.74 15.51
N ILE A 175 9.95 -20.78 15.76
CA ILE A 175 10.11 -19.58 14.93
C ILE A 175 10.69 -19.94 13.56
N GLN A 176 11.54 -20.96 13.50
CA GLN A 176 12.11 -21.44 12.23
C GLN A 176 11.02 -22.00 11.29
N HIS A 177 9.92 -22.51 11.84
CA HIS A 177 8.82 -23.08 11.06
C HIS A 177 7.68 -22.10 10.75
N ALA A 178 7.59 -20.98 11.47
CA ALA A 178 6.50 -20.01 11.31
C ALA A 178 6.56 -19.22 9.99
N VAL A 179 7.77 -18.96 9.48
CA VAL A 179 7.99 -18.21 8.23
C VAL A 179 8.91 -19.03 7.32
N PRO A 180 8.51 -19.33 6.07
CA PRO A 180 9.34 -20.07 5.12
C PRO A 180 10.73 -19.46 4.91
N GLU A 181 11.75 -20.30 4.69
CA GLU A 181 13.14 -19.81 4.51
C GLU A 181 13.29 -18.86 3.30
N TYR A 182 12.47 -19.07 2.27
CA TYR A 182 12.41 -18.19 1.11
C TYR A 182 11.93 -16.78 1.48
N GLU A 183 10.88 -16.66 2.31
CA GLU A 183 10.36 -15.37 2.77
C GLU A 183 11.38 -14.66 3.66
N TRP A 184 12.03 -15.39 4.57
CA TRP A 184 13.14 -14.84 5.34
C TRP A 184 14.26 -14.31 4.47
N LYS A 185 14.65 -15.07 3.43
CA LYS A 185 15.66 -14.61 2.47
C LYS A 185 15.23 -13.29 1.82
N LYS A 186 13.95 -13.16 1.44
CA LYS A 186 13.40 -11.94 0.84
C LYS A 186 13.35 -10.76 1.81
N ILE A 187 12.97 -10.98 3.06
CA ILE A 187 13.04 -9.98 4.14
C ILE A 187 14.47 -9.47 4.33
N TRP A 188 15.47 -10.37 4.30
CA TRP A 188 16.87 -9.97 4.45
C TRP A 188 17.43 -9.27 3.21
N GLU A 189 17.05 -9.71 2.02
CA GLU A 189 17.37 -9.04 0.76
C GLU A 189 16.85 -7.59 0.77
N TYR A 190 15.60 -7.38 1.21
CA TYR A 190 15.01 -6.05 1.34
C TYR A 190 15.72 -5.21 2.41
N SER A 191 15.98 -5.80 3.58
CA SER A 191 16.68 -5.11 4.67
C SER A 191 18.07 -4.66 4.24
N ASP A 192 18.81 -5.51 3.51
CA ASP A 192 20.15 -5.19 3.01
C ASP A 192 20.10 -4.10 1.94
N ALA A 193 19.13 -4.15 1.02
CA ALA A 193 18.92 -3.11 0.03
C ALA A 193 18.55 -1.76 0.67
N MET A 194 17.69 -1.75 1.69
CA MET A 194 17.31 -0.55 2.43
C MET A 194 18.50 0.06 3.18
N VAL A 195 19.33 -0.78 3.82
CA VAL A 195 20.56 -0.34 4.49
C VAL A 195 21.56 0.23 3.48
N ASP A 196 21.76 -0.41 2.33
CA ASP A 196 22.64 0.11 1.27
C ASP A 196 22.14 1.47 0.75
N ALA A 197 20.84 1.59 0.51
CA ALA A 197 20.19 2.82 0.07
C ALA A 197 20.42 3.98 1.06
N MET A 198 20.21 3.74 2.36
CA MET A 198 20.46 4.72 3.41
C MET A 198 21.95 5.09 3.53
N LYS A 199 22.87 4.12 3.42
CA LYS A 199 24.31 4.37 3.43
C LYS A 199 24.75 5.26 2.25
N ARG A 200 24.19 5.02 1.06
CA ARG A 200 24.42 5.86 -0.13
C ARG A 200 23.85 7.25 0.04
N ALA A 201 22.65 7.39 0.63
CA ALA A 201 22.03 8.68 0.91
C ALA A 201 22.87 9.53 1.89
N ILE A 202 23.44 8.90 2.93
CA ILE A 202 24.40 9.55 3.84
C ILE A 202 25.63 10.05 3.06
N GLY A 203 26.24 9.19 2.25
CA GLY A 203 27.41 9.55 1.46
C GLY A 203 27.13 10.70 0.46
N ALA A 204 25.96 10.70 -0.17
CA ALA A 204 25.53 11.76 -1.09
C ALA A 204 25.26 13.12 -0.42
N ASN A 205 25.02 13.14 0.90
CA ASN A 205 24.91 14.36 1.69
C ASN A 205 26.28 14.98 2.05
N GLY A 206 27.39 14.31 1.71
CA GLY A 206 28.74 14.82 1.94
C GLY A 206 29.23 14.66 3.39
N GLU A 207 28.54 13.85 4.20
CA GLU A 207 28.93 13.54 5.57
C GLU A 207 29.54 12.15 5.65
N SER A 208 30.69 12.02 6.32
CA SER A 208 31.33 10.73 6.56
C SER A 208 30.60 9.99 7.69
N PRO A 209 30.27 8.69 7.55
CA PRO A 209 29.54 7.89 8.56
C PRO A 209 30.18 7.76 9.96
N GLY A 210 31.33 8.40 10.20
CA GLY A 210 32.09 8.35 11.45
C GLY A 210 32.51 9.72 11.99
N ALA A 211 32.04 10.83 11.40
CA ALA A 211 32.12 12.12 12.07
C ALA A 211 31.11 12.07 13.21
N GLY A 212 31.58 11.79 14.43
CA GLY A 212 30.73 11.69 15.61
C GLY A 212 29.72 12.84 15.61
N VAL A 213 28.44 12.49 15.74
CA VAL A 213 27.41 13.45 16.13
C VAL A 213 27.83 13.91 17.52
N ALA A 214 28.64 14.96 17.58
CA ALA A 214 28.95 15.62 18.83
C ALA A 214 27.62 16.19 19.31
N ASP A 215 27.12 15.63 20.42
CA ASP A 215 26.01 16.14 21.21
C ASP A 215 26.38 17.53 21.77
N GLU A 216 26.44 18.52 20.89
CA GLU A 216 26.56 19.92 21.24
C GLU A 216 25.37 20.69 20.64
N ASP A 217 24.17 20.36 21.12
CA ASP A 217 23.12 21.32 21.48
C ASP A 217 21.95 20.55 22.13
N GLU A 218 21.99 20.40 23.46
CA GLU A 218 20.79 20.21 24.29
C GLU A 218 20.03 21.54 24.36
N GLY A 219 19.56 22.02 23.21
CA GLY A 219 18.69 23.19 23.12
C GLY A 219 17.32 22.73 22.66
N ASP A 220 16.47 22.34 23.62
CA ASP A 220 15.02 22.11 23.49
C ASP A 220 14.56 21.77 22.06
N ASP A 221 14.81 20.53 21.64
CA ASP A 221 14.05 19.91 20.55
C ASP A 221 12.65 19.60 21.12
N GLU A 222 11.82 20.63 21.24
CA GLU A 222 10.38 20.44 21.13
C GLU A 222 10.16 19.66 19.83
N ASP A 223 9.44 18.55 19.91
CA ASP A 223 8.85 17.89 18.76
C ASP A 223 8.09 18.95 17.95
N VAL A 224 8.74 19.52 16.93
CA VAL A 224 8.11 20.42 15.98
C VAL A 224 7.24 19.57 15.06
N CYS A 225 6.14 19.07 15.62
CA CYS A 225 4.90 18.95 14.88
C CYS A 225 4.57 20.35 14.37
N TYR A 226 4.39 20.51 13.07
CA TYR A 226 3.82 21.74 12.49
C TYR A 226 2.37 21.88 12.98
N GLU A 227 2.16 22.34 14.20
CA GLU A 227 0.93 23.02 14.60
C GLU A 227 0.99 24.45 14.07
N GLY A 228 0.58 24.62 12.81
CA GLY A 228 0.52 25.95 12.24
C GLY A 228 0.53 26.02 10.73
N ASP A 229 -0.48 25.44 10.08
CA ASP A 229 -1.00 26.08 8.88
C ASP A 229 -2.52 25.91 8.76
N GLU A 230 -3.25 26.63 9.63
CA GLU A 230 -4.68 26.89 9.47
C GLU A 230 -5.01 27.75 8.22
N SER A 231 -4.03 28.14 7.40
CA SER A 231 -4.25 29.02 6.23
C SER A 231 -4.35 28.31 4.88
N ALA A 232 -4.14 26.99 4.82
CA ALA A 232 -4.31 26.21 3.60
C ALA A 232 -5.74 25.67 3.38
N ARG A 233 -6.78 26.40 3.79
CA ARG A 233 -8.14 26.21 3.23
C ARG A 233 -8.19 26.75 1.80
N ARG A 234 -7.63 25.98 0.85
CA ARG A 234 -8.02 26.13 -0.55
C ARG A 234 -9.42 25.56 -0.70
N GLU A 235 -10.42 26.44 -0.67
CA GLU A 235 -11.76 26.17 -1.19
C GLU A 235 -11.62 25.63 -2.62
N ARG A 236 -11.77 24.31 -2.78
CA ARG A 236 -12.02 23.72 -4.10
C ARG A 236 -13.47 24.00 -4.43
N LYS A 237 -13.74 25.16 -5.03
CA LYS A 237 -14.98 25.37 -5.79
C LYS A 237 -14.99 24.36 -6.94
N MET A 238 -15.80 23.31 -6.83
CA MET A 238 -16.13 22.49 -7.98
C MET A 238 -16.90 23.35 -8.99
N LEU A 239 -16.44 23.32 -10.24
CA LEU A 239 -17.19 23.85 -11.39
C LEU A 239 -18.23 22.80 -11.83
N PRO A 240 -19.42 23.22 -12.29
CA PRO A 240 -20.52 22.33 -12.59
C PRO A 240 -20.40 21.72 -14.00
N LYS A 241 -20.82 20.46 -14.13
CA LYS A 241 -21.17 19.76 -15.39
C LYS A 241 -21.68 18.36 -14.99
N TYR A 242 -22.94 17.98 -15.11
CA TYR A 242 -23.95 18.26 -16.14
C TYR A 242 -25.39 18.12 -15.57
N ASP A 243 -26.29 19.03 -15.93
CA ASP A 243 -27.73 18.79 -16.20
C ASP A 243 -27.84 18.02 -17.55
N ASP A 244 -28.85 17.24 -17.93
CA ASP A 244 -30.17 16.84 -17.42
C ASP A 244 -30.34 15.38 -17.90
N LEU A 245 -30.76 14.46 -17.03
CA LEU A 245 -31.51 13.27 -17.42
C LEU A 245 -32.49 12.95 -16.27
N ASP A 246 -33.74 13.37 -16.44
CA ASP A 246 -34.87 12.99 -15.60
C ASP A 246 -34.99 11.46 -15.53
N ASP A 247 -34.91 10.88 -14.33
CA ASP A 247 -36.05 10.26 -13.63
C ASP A 247 -35.57 9.53 -12.36
N GLU A 248 -36.00 10.08 -11.21
CA GLU A 248 -36.05 9.56 -9.83
C GLU A 248 -34.87 8.68 -9.35
N SER A 249 -33.86 9.30 -8.72
CA SER A 249 -32.76 8.61 -8.03
C SER A 249 -32.97 8.48 -6.52
N ASP A 250 -32.55 7.35 -5.95
CA ASP A 250 -32.41 7.08 -4.51
C ASP A 250 -31.29 7.93 -3.84
N ASP A 251 -30.89 9.05 -4.44
CA ASP A 251 -29.70 9.83 -4.08
C ASP A 251 -29.85 10.59 -2.74
N GLU A 252 -31.06 10.79 -2.22
CA GLU A 252 -31.24 11.39 -0.88
C GLU A 252 -30.62 10.53 0.23
N PHE A 253 -30.33 9.24 -0.01
CA PHE A 253 -29.61 8.39 0.96
C PHE A 253 -28.08 8.54 0.89
N TYR A 254 -27.53 9.05 -0.22
CA TYR A 254 -26.09 8.92 -0.54
C TYR A 254 -25.30 10.25 -0.62
N GLU A 255 -25.93 11.42 -0.50
CA GLU A 255 -25.25 12.72 -0.73
C GLU A 255 -24.46 13.30 0.45
N GLU A 256 -24.65 12.83 1.69
CA GLU A 256 -23.86 13.31 2.84
C GLU A 256 -23.11 12.14 3.47
N ALA A 257 -21.78 12.22 3.56
CA ALA A 257 -21.01 11.33 4.43
C ALA A 257 -21.48 11.56 5.88
N PRO A 258 -22.17 10.60 6.53
CA PRO A 258 -22.88 10.84 7.80
C PRO A 258 -22.01 11.18 9.03
N TYR A 259 -20.67 11.23 8.90
CA TYR A 259 -19.76 11.47 10.02
C TYR A 259 -18.78 12.61 9.78
N GLU A 260 -18.61 13.43 10.82
CA GLU A 260 -17.34 14.13 11.05
C GLU A 260 -16.34 13.11 11.61
N TYR A 261 -15.36 12.71 10.79
CA TYR A 261 -14.20 11.92 11.24
C TYR A 261 -12.94 12.75 11.05
N THR A 262 -11.97 12.59 11.96
CA THR A 262 -10.65 13.20 11.83
C THR A 262 -9.64 12.12 11.42
N LEU A 263 -9.08 12.26 10.22
CA LEU A 263 -7.83 11.58 9.87
C LEU A 263 -6.72 12.23 10.69
N SER A 264 -6.20 11.52 11.69
CA SER A 264 -4.98 11.96 12.37
C SER A 264 -3.76 11.59 11.52
N CYS A 265 -2.60 12.22 11.77
CA CYS A 265 -1.35 11.90 11.07
C CYS A 265 -0.89 10.44 11.24
N ASN A 266 -1.51 9.71 12.20
CA ASN A 266 -1.54 8.26 12.24
C ASN A 266 -2.88 7.84 11.64
N SER A 267 -2.90 7.06 10.56
CA SER A 267 -4.06 6.68 9.73
C SER A 267 -5.19 5.90 10.44
N ASN A 268 -5.52 6.21 11.69
CA ASN A 268 -6.53 5.59 12.51
C ASN A 268 -7.85 6.32 12.33
N LEU A 269 -8.93 5.56 12.11
CA LEU A 269 -10.29 6.07 12.16
C LEU A 269 -10.67 6.29 13.63
N LEU A 270 -10.94 7.53 14.00
CA LEU A 270 -11.34 7.89 15.36
C LEU A 270 -12.83 8.25 15.38
N PHE A 271 -13.56 7.71 16.37
CA PHE A 271 -14.95 8.07 16.68
C PHE A 271 -14.96 8.91 17.97
N PRO A 272 -14.95 10.25 17.90
CA PRO A 272 -14.87 11.10 19.08
C PRO A 272 -16.06 10.86 20.01
N GLY A 273 -15.76 10.57 21.28
CA GLY A 273 -16.78 10.39 22.31
C GLY A 273 -17.55 9.08 22.26
N HIS A 274 -17.15 8.09 21.44
CA HIS A 274 -17.80 6.78 21.41
C HIS A 274 -17.92 6.16 22.81
N LYS A 275 -19.01 5.43 23.03
CA LYS A 275 -19.30 4.78 24.30
C LYS A 275 -19.39 3.28 24.08
N ILE A 276 -18.45 2.54 24.66
CA ILE A 276 -18.48 1.08 24.71
C ILE A 276 -19.76 0.65 25.44
N MET A 277 -20.57 -0.16 24.76
CA MET A 277 -21.78 -0.78 25.28
C MET A 277 -21.48 -2.14 25.90
N GLU A 278 -20.68 -2.93 25.20
CA GLU A 278 -20.32 -4.29 25.56
C GLU A 278 -18.90 -4.56 25.06
N GLU A 279 -18.09 -5.20 25.90
CA GLU A 279 -16.70 -5.56 25.63
C GLU A 279 -16.48 -6.94 26.23
N PHE A 280 -15.93 -7.85 25.44
CA PHE A 280 -15.53 -9.18 25.91
C PHE A 280 -14.42 -9.77 25.06
N GLU A 281 -13.70 -10.72 25.65
CA GLU A 281 -12.64 -11.45 24.97
C GLU A 281 -13.12 -12.86 24.63
N THR A 282 -12.91 -13.28 23.39
CA THR A 282 -13.14 -14.65 22.95
C THR A 282 -11.85 -15.46 23.01
N LEU A 283 -11.88 -16.74 22.62
CA LEU A 283 -10.65 -17.51 22.44
C LEU A 283 -9.77 -16.98 21.29
N TYR A 284 -10.27 -16.09 20.44
CA TYR A 284 -9.63 -15.69 19.19
C TYR A 284 -9.25 -14.20 19.12
N GLN A 285 -10.05 -13.31 19.72
CA GLN A 285 -9.92 -11.85 19.58
C GLN A 285 -10.76 -11.10 20.64
N SER A 286 -10.48 -9.81 20.83
CA SER A 286 -11.35 -8.88 21.56
C SER A 286 -12.57 -8.49 20.70
N VAL A 287 -13.71 -8.27 21.34
CA VAL A 287 -14.97 -7.92 20.70
C VAL A 287 -15.62 -6.77 21.45
N ASP A 288 -15.76 -5.64 20.78
CA ASP A 288 -16.33 -4.43 21.34
C ASP A 288 -17.54 -3.97 20.51
N TYR A 289 -18.64 -3.71 21.19
CA TYR A 289 -19.78 -2.99 20.63
C TYR A 289 -19.81 -1.60 21.23
N PHE A 290 -19.82 -0.56 20.40
CA PHE A 290 -19.87 0.82 20.88
C PHE A 290 -20.93 1.63 20.14
N VAL A 291 -21.41 2.68 20.80
CA VAL A 291 -22.33 3.67 20.23
C VAL A 291 -21.58 4.96 19.92
N VAL A 292 -21.81 5.49 18.72
CA VAL A 292 -21.37 6.82 18.28
C VAL A 292 -22.38 7.87 18.78
N PRO A 293 -22.01 8.83 19.66
CA PRO A 293 -22.99 9.71 20.28
C PRO A 293 -23.58 10.77 19.36
N SER A 294 -22.85 11.15 18.31
CA SER A 294 -23.30 12.20 17.38
C SER A 294 -24.60 11.81 16.68
N ASP A 295 -24.81 10.52 16.44
CA ASP A 295 -25.88 10.05 15.58
C ASP A 295 -26.54 8.74 16.04
N GLY A 296 -26.08 8.17 17.16
CA GLY A 296 -26.62 6.98 17.79
C GLY A 296 -26.26 5.66 17.09
N ASP A 297 -25.35 5.65 16.12
CA ASP A 297 -25.00 4.42 15.40
C ASP A 297 -24.28 3.43 16.31
N VAL A 298 -24.49 2.14 16.06
CA VAL A 298 -23.86 1.04 16.78
C VAL A 298 -22.83 0.38 15.88
N CYS A 299 -21.61 0.27 16.36
CA CYS A 299 -20.50 -0.32 15.64
C CYS A 299 -19.97 -1.57 16.37
N LEU A 300 -19.42 -2.50 15.58
CA LEU A 300 -18.68 -3.66 16.03
C LEU A 300 -17.19 -3.45 15.73
N GLU A 301 -16.35 -3.66 16.72
CA GLU A 301 -14.90 -3.62 16.64
C GLU A 301 -14.31 -4.96 17.09
N LEU A 302 -13.29 -5.42 16.35
CA LEU A 302 -12.54 -6.63 16.64
C LEU A 302 -11.05 -6.27 16.65
N ASP A 303 -10.33 -6.60 17.74
CA ASP A 303 -8.90 -6.30 17.93
C ASP A 303 -8.52 -4.87 17.50
N THR A 304 -9.29 -3.86 17.94
CA THR A 304 -9.12 -2.43 17.61
C THR A 304 -9.42 -2.02 16.17
N VAL A 305 -10.03 -2.91 15.37
CA VAL A 305 -10.47 -2.64 14.00
C VAL A 305 -11.99 -2.63 13.90
N VAL A 306 -12.55 -1.47 13.56
CA VAL A 306 -13.99 -1.33 13.29
C VAL A 306 -14.39 -2.15 12.07
N GLN A 307 -15.25 -3.14 12.29
CA GLN A 307 -15.71 -4.07 11.25
C GLN A 307 -16.92 -3.54 10.50
N THR A 308 -17.91 -3.01 11.23
CA THR A 308 -19.19 -2.58 10.68
C THR A 308 -19.87 -1.59 11.62
N CYS A 309 -20.68 -0.69 11.07
CA CYS A 309 -21.61 0.16 11.80
C CYS A 309 -23.00 0.04 11.15
N ALA A 310 -24.08 0.14 11.93
CA ALA A 310 -25.41 -0.21 11.45
C ALA A 310 -25.87 0.66 10.26
N LYS A 311 -25.47 1.93 10.16
CA LYS A 311 -25.84 2.81 9.03
C LYS A 311 -25.13 2.48 7.72
N TYR A 312 -23.90 1.97 7.77
CA TYR A 312 -23.09 1.72 6.57
C TYR A 312 -23.07 0.27 6.15
N ARG A 313 -23.68 -0.57 6.97
CA ARG A 313 -23.89 -2.00 6.76
C ARG A 313 -24.25 -2.34 5.30
N PRO A 314 -25.16 -1.64 4.58
CA PRO A 314 -25.48 -1.98 3.19
C PRO A 314 -24.27 -1.91 2.25
N HIS A 315 -23.42 -0.89 2.39
CA HIS A 315 -22.33 -0.61 1.44
C HIS A 315 -21.34 -1.76 1.29
N TYR A 316 -20.99 -2.42 2.40
CA TYR A 316 -20.08 -3.55 2.38
C TYR A 316 -20.79 -4.86 2.03
N HIS A 317 -21.94 -5.11 2.66
CA HIS A 317 -22.62 -6.41 2.58
C HIS A 317 -23.34 -6.62 1.25
N GLU A 318 -24.04 -5.60 0.75
CA GLU A 318 -24.72 -5.66 -0.55
C GLU A 318 -23.69 -5.80 -1.66
N LEU A 319 -22.61 -5.00 -1.63
CA LEU A 319 -21.54 -5.15 -2.63
C LEU A 319 -20.89 -6.53 -2.56
N GLY A 320 -20.60 -7.03 -1.35
CA GLY A 320 -19.99 -8.35 -1.15
C GLY A 320 -20.83 -9.52 -1.66
N MET A 321 -22.16 -9.36 -1.70
CA MET A 321 -23.09 -10.41 -2.13
C MET A 321 -23.59 -10.20 -3.58
N ASP A 322 -24.02 -9.00 -3.92
CA ASP A 322 -24.70 -8.69 -5.18
C ASP A 322 -23.74 -8.49 -6.34
N PHE A 323 -22.52 -8.01 -6.07
CA PHE A 323 -21.51 -7.89 -7.11
C PHE A 323 -21.15 -9.23 -7.75
N PRO A 324 -20.75 -10.29 -7.00
CA PRO A 324 -20.47 -11.59 -7.61
C PRO A 324 -21.74 -12.24 -8.19
N ALA A 325 -22.92 -12.03 -7.59
CA ALA A 325 -24.17 -12.60 -8.08
C ALA A 325 -24.55 -12.13 -9.49
N ARG A 326 -24.13 -10.92 -9.90
CA ARG A 326 -24.36 -10.39 -11.25
C ARG A 326 -23.70 -11.20 -12.37
N TYR A 327 -22.71 -12.03 -12.04
CA TYR A 327 -21.96 -12.83 -13.03
C TYR A 327 -22.44 -14.28 -13.13
N ILE A 328 -23.52 -14.64 -12.42
CA ILE A 328 -24.10 -15.98 -12.44
C ILE A 328 -25.61 -15.91 -12.65
N ASP A 329 -26.16 -16.87 -13.41
CA ASP A 329 -27.56 -16.83 -13.82
C ASP A 329 -28.56 -17.03 -12.66
N SER A 330 -28.15 -17.73 -11.59
CA SER A 330 -29.00 -18.04 -10.43
C SER A 330 -28.13 -18.36 -9.21
N VAL A 331 -28.46 -17.74 -8.08
CA VAL A 331 -27.77 -17.94 -6.79
C VAL A 331 -28.45 -19.05 -6.01
N LYS A 332 -27.94 -20.28 -6.15
CA LYS A 332 -28.52 -21.47 -5.49
C LYS A 332 -27.80 -21.88 -4.21
N ARG A 333 -26.49 -21.69 -4.16
CA ARG A 333 -25.66 -22.15 -3.04
C ARG A 333 -24.64 -21.08 -2.73
N VAL A 334 -24.72 -20.55 -1.52
CA VAL A 334 -23.82 -19.51 -1.03
C VAL A 334 -22.96 -20.09 0.06
N LEU A 335 -21.64 -20.02 -0.13
CA LEU A 335 -20.68 -20.23 0.93
C LEU A 335 -20.02 -18.89 1.19
N PHE A 336 -20.26 -18.34 2.38
CA PHE A 336 -19.47 -17.24 2.90
C PHE A 336 -18.65 -17.74 4.09
N VAL A 337 -17.60 -17.01 4.45
CA VAL A 337 -16.72 -17.33 5.57
C VAL A 337 -16.31 -16.02 6.21
N GLY A 338 -16.57 -15.87 7.50
CA GLY A 338 -16.54 -14.56 8.16
C GLY A 338 -17.85 -13.80 7.96
N GLY A 339 -17.87 -12.52 8.35
CA GLY A 339 -19.10 -11.71 8.38
C GLY A 339 -19.72 -11.70 9.76
N GLY A 340 -18.91 -11.43 10.80
CA GLY A 340 -19.23 -11.64 12.21
C GLY A 340 -20.53 -11.01 12.73
N ASP A 341 -21.15 -10.11 11.98
CA ASP A 341 -22.47 -9.50 12.24
C ASP A 341 -23.65 -10.25 11.59
N SER A 342 -23.39 -11.37 10.91
CA SER A 342 -24.34 -12.18 10.13
C SER A 342 -25.01 -11.45 8.96
N MET A 343 -24.48 -10.32 8.50
CA MET A 343 -25.16 -9.52 7.49
C MET A 343 -24.97 -10.05 6.06
N LEU A 344 -23.85 -10.72 5.77
CA LEU A 344 -23.72 -11.48 4.52
C LEU A 344 -24.79 -12.59 4.40
N LEU A 345 -25.19 -13.20 5.52
CA LEU A 345 -26.30 -14.15 5.52
C LEU A 345 -27.62 -13.44 5.18
N ALA A 346 -27.86 -12.27 5.78
CA ALA A 346 -29.07 -11.48 5.54
C ALA A 346 -29.19 -11.06 4.07
N GLU A 347 -28.06 -10.80 3.40
CA GLU A 347 -28.02 -10.53 1.96
C GLU A 347 -28.23 -11.79 1.13
N ALA A 348 -27.56 -12.89 1.47
CA ALA A 348 -27.68 -14.16 0.74
C ALA A 348 -29.11 -14.70 0.70
N ILE A 349 -29.88 -14.57 1.78
CA ILE A 349 -31.27 -15.08 1.84
C ILE A 349 -32.27 -14.27 1.00
N LYS A 350 -31.86 -13.12 0.43
CA LYS A 350 -32.70 -12.35 -0.50
C LYS A 350 -32.87 -13.06 -1.85
N TYR A 351 -31.99 -14.00 -2.20
CA TYR A 351 -32.02 -14.70 -3.48
C TYR A 351 -33.11 -15.80 -3.51
N PRO A 352 -34.08 -15.72 -4.45
CA PRO A 352 -35.26 -16.59 -4.44
C PRO A 352 -34.96 -18.06 -4.76
N ASP A 353 -33.88 -18.32 -5.50
CA ASP A 353 -33.47 -19.67 -5.89
C ASP A 353 -32.50 -20.32 -4.89
N LEU A 354 -32.23 -19.67 -3.75
CA LEU A 354 -31.29 -20.15 -2.75
C LEU A 354 -31.77 -21.48 -2.14
N GLU A 355 -30.98 -22.53 -2.35
CA GLU A 355 -31.19 -23.86 -1.77
C GLU A 355 -30.42 -24.05 -0.46
N LEU A 356 -29.22 -23.46 -0.37
CA LEU A 356 -28.32 -23.63 0.76
C LEU A 356 -27.43 -22.42 0.96
N VAL A 357 -27.29 -21.98 2.21
CA VAL A 357 -26.29 -21.00 2.63
C VAL A 357 -25.50 -21.55 3.81
N VAL A 358 -24.18 -21.41 3.75
CA VAL A 358 -23.23 -21.81 4.80
C VAL A 358 -22.32 -20.62 5.08
N GLY A 359 -22.14 -20.30 6.37
CA GLY A 359 -21.36 -19.16 6.87
C GLY A 359 -20.26 -19.57 7.83
#